data_AF-A0A3G2I8I7-F1
#
_entry.id   AF-A0A3G2I8I7-F1
#
_cell.length_a   1.000
_cell.length_b   1.000
_cell.length_c   1.000
_cell.angle_alpha   90.00
_cell.angle_beta   90.00
_cell.angle_gamma   90.00
#
_symmetry.space_group_name_H-M   'P 1'
#
loop_
_entity.id
_entity.type
_entity.pdbx_description
1 polymer ?
#
loop_
_entity_poly.entity_id
_entity_poly.type
_entity_poly.pdbx_seq_one_letter_code
_entity_poly.pdbx_strand_id
1 'polypeptide(L)'
;MLSNIREVRKCKTVTRKNYIIDDFTQDMILLLPKSPKSFVHILTMALSDVFQFTESEVHSSINTIAKEVTEDVLKAHLSNVTPTAVVELSKHPEIKPDVLELLNNNDVHVAMILARHLFGDLSETNCVQKKLSEAALKSGSGRYVTHYNYQARSVCVETLFPGCKSTIFLV
;
A
#
# COMPACT_ATOMS: atom_id res chain seq x y z
N MET A 1 -14.75 -44.07 -27.01
CA MET A 1 -15.81 -43.20 -26.47
C MET A 1 -15.17 -41.91 -25.97
N LEU A 2 -15.14 -40.89 -26.84
CA LEU A 2 -14.67 -39.54 -26.56
C LEU A 2 -15.81 -38.60 -26.88
N SER A 3 -16.50 -38.07 -25.87
CA SER A 3 -17.34 -36.88 -25.99
C SER A 3 -17.89 -36.45 -24.64
N ASN A 4 -17.81 -35.15 -24.40
CA ASN A 4 -18.52 -34.32 -23.41
C ASN A 4 -17.77 -34.24 -22.06
N ILE A 5 -17.20 -33.09 -21.65
CA ILE A 5 -17.77 -31.75 -21.70
C ILE A 5 -16.68 -30.73 -22.10
N ARG A 6 -16.76 -30.25 -23.35
CA ARG A 6 -16.42 -28.87 -23.67
C ARG A 6 -17.57 -28.03 -23.11
N GLU A 7 -17.30 -27.17 -22.12
CA GLU A 7 -17.96 -25.88 -21.88
C GLU A 7 -17.59 -25.31 -20.50
N VAL A 8 -16.40 -24.72 -20.37
CA VAL A 8 -16.21 -23.45 -19.64
C VAL A 8 -15.09 -22.66 -20.33
N ARG A 9 -15.17 -22.51 -21.66
CA ARG A 9 -14.42 -21.46 -22.38
C ARG A 9 -15.36 -20.26 -22.51
N LYS A 10 -15.39 -19.44 -21.46
CA LYS A 10 -15.76 -18.02 -21.43
C LYS A 10 -15.87 -17.55 -19.97
N CYS A 11 -14.82 -17.76 -19.15
CA CYS A 11 -14.55 -16.68 -18.21
C CYS A 11 -14.10 -15.52 -19.10
N LYS A 12 -14.88 -14.44 -19.12
CA LYS A 12 -14.40 -13.15 -19.61
C LYS A 12 -13.00 -13.00 -19.01
N THR A 13 -11.97 -13.01 -19.84
CA THR A 13 -10.69 -12.44 -19.45
C THR A 13 -11.04 -10.99 -19.16
N VAL A 14 -11.37 -10.70 -17.90
CA VAL A 14 -11.39 -9.34 -17.40
C VAL A 14 -9.96 -8.90 -17.68
N THR A 15 -9.83 -8.01 -18.66
CA THR A 15 -8.56 -7.40 -19.01
C THR A 15 -7.96 -6.93 -17.69
N ARG A 16 -6.85 -7.54 -17.26
CA ARG A 16 -6.07 -7.04 -16.14
C ARG A 16 -5.77 -5.60 -16.51
N LYS A 17 -6.41 -4.64 -15.84
CA LYS A 17 -6.06 -3.23 -16.03
C LYS A 17 -4.64 -3.14 -15.51
N ASN A 18 -3.69 -2.89 -16.42
CA ASN A 18 -2.34 -2.57 -16.00
C ASN A 18 -2.43 -1.31 -15.15
N TYR A 19 -1.79 -1.32 -13.99
CA TYR A 19 -1.72 -0.14 -13.16
C TYR A 19 -0.86 0.90 -13.86
N ILE A 20 -1.44 2.06 -14.12
CA ILE A 20 -0.79 3.14 -14.87
C ILE A 20 -0.53 4.34 -13.96
N ILE A 21 0.22 5.30 -14.48
CA ILE A 21 0.59 6.51 -13.75
C ILE A 21 -0.64 7.30 -13.26
N ASP A 22 -1.77 7.25 -13.97
CA ASP A 22 -3.01 7.92 -13.54
C ASP A 22 -3.61 7.27 -12.29
N ASP A 23 -3.59 5.93 -12.22
CA ASP A 23 -4.04 5.19 -11.04
C ASP A 23 -3.13 5.51 -9.84
N PHE A 24 -1.81 5.54 -10.07
CA PHE A 24 -0.83 5.98 -9.08
C PHE A 24 -1.09 7.40 -8.58
N THR A 25 -1.28 8.34 -9.48
CA THR A 25 -1.55 9.74 -9.16
C THR A 25 -2.78 9.87 -8.26
N GLN A 26 -3.87 9.18 -8.61
CA GLN A 26 -5.10 9.21 -7.84
C GLN A 26 -4.91 8.60 -6.43
N ASP A 27 -4.21 7.47 -6.34
CA ASP A 27 -3.92 6.85 -5.05
C ASP A 27 -3.06 7.75 -4.15
N MET A 28 -2.08 8.45 -4.74
CA MET A 28 -1.23 9.40 -4.00
C MET A 28 -2.01 10.60 -3.47
N ILE A 29 -2.94 11.16 -4.26
CA ILE A 29 -3.84 12.24 -3.81
C ILE A 29 -4.68 11.78 -2.60
N LEU A 30 -5.25 10.57 -2.68
CA LEU A 30 -6.07 10.01 -1.61
C LEU A 30 -5.25 9.61 -0.37
N LEU A 31 -3.97 9.27 -0.55
CA LEU A 31 -3.08 8.86 0.52
C LEU A 31 -2.57 10.05 1.35
N LEU A 32 -2.28 11.18 0.70
CA LEU A 32 -1.70 12.36 1.35
C LEU A 32 -2.39 12.77 2.67
N PRO A 33 -3.72 12.98 2.73
CA PRO A 33 -4.37 13.37 3.97
C PRO A 33 -4.41 12.27 5.03
N LYS A 34 -4.27 11.00 4.62
CA LYS A 34 -4.33 9.83 5.50
C LYS A 34 -2.98 9.52 6.14
N SER A 35 -1.92 9.57 5.33
CA SER A 35 -0.58 9.19 5.75
C SER A 35 0.50 9.97 4.98
N PRO A 36 0.78 11.21 5.40
CA PRO A 36 1.80 12.05 4.76
C PRO A 36 3.19 11.40 4.73
N LYS A 37 3.56 10.62 5.76
CA LYS A 37 4.84 9.89 5.81
C LYS A 37 4.95 8.85 4.69
N SER A 38 3.90 8.03 4.54
CA SER A 38 3.83 7.00 3.50
C SER A 38 3.80 7.64 2.11
N PHE A 39 3.06 8.75 1.97
CA PHE A 39 3.03 9.53 0.74
C PHE A 39 4.43 9.95 0.27
N VAL A 40 5.23 10.56 1.16
CA VAL A 40 6.60 10.98 0.84
C VAL A 40 7.47 9.77 0.46
N HIS A 41 7.38 8.68 1.21
CA HIS A 41 8.18 7.49 0.93
C HIS A 41 7.83 6.85 -0.42
N ILE A 42 6.54 6.68 -0.72
CA ILE A 42 6.09 6.06 -1.97
C ILE A 42 6.45 6.93 -3.17
N LEU A 43 6.36 8.26 -3.08
CA LEU A 43 6.88 9.15 -4.14
C LEU A 43 8.39 8.99 -4.33
N THR A 44 9.15 8.84 -3.23
CA THR A 44 10.60 8.61 -3.30
C THR A 44 10.92 7.28 -4.01
N MET A 45 10.13 6.23 -3.75
CA MET A 45 10.26 4.94 -4.45
C MET A 45 9.96 5.09 -5.95
N ALA A 46 8.92 5.84 -6.32
CA ALA A 46 8.56 6.10 -7.71
C ALA A 46 9.69 6.84 -8.45
N LEU A 47 10.32 7.84 -7.81
CA LEU A 47 11.48 8.56 -8.34
C LEU A 47 12.75 7.69 -8.44
N SER A 48 12.81 6.58 -7.70
CA SER A 48 13.94 5.64 -7.69
C SER A 48 13.74 4.46 -8.64
N ASP A 49 12.82 4.56 -9.60
CA ASP A 49 12.51 3.53 -10.62
C ASP A 49 11.99 2.19 -10.05
N VAL A 50 11.51 2.16 -8.80
CA VAL A 50 10.98 0.93 -8.19
C VAL A 50 9.72 0.43 -8.90
N PHE A 51 8.92 1.36 -9.45
CA PHE A 51 7.64 1.07 -10.09
C PHE A 51 7.69 1.02 -11.61
N GLN A 52 8.88 1.13 -12.22
CA GLN A 52 9.07 1.13 -13.68
C GLN A 52 8.28 2.23 -14.42
N PHE A 53 7.91 3.30 -13.72
CA PHE A 53 7.40 4.51 -14.35
C PHE A 53 8.57 5.30 -14.92
N THR A 54 8.40 5.85 -16.12
CA THR A 54 9.39 6.77 -16.68
C THR A 54 9.50 8.02 -15.81
N GLU A 55 10.67 8.64 -15.82
CA GLU A 55 10.88 9.89 -15.09
C GLU A 55 9.86 10.97 -15.49
N SER A 56 9.52 11.06 -16.78
CA SER A 56 8.49 11.96 -17.30
C SER A 56 7.09 11.68 -16.75
N GLU A 57 6.73 10.41 -16.56
CA GLU A 57 5.45 10.03 -15.96
C GLU A 57 5.38 10.44 -14.49
N VAL A 58 6.44 10.18 -13.72
CA VAL A 58 6.51 10.56 -12.30
C VAL A 58 6.44 12.09 -12.13
N HIS A 59 7.18 12.85 -12.94
CA HIS A 59 7.10 14.32 -12.93
C HIS A 59 5.72 14.83 -13.33
N SER A 60 5.08 14.20 -14.32
CA SER A 60 3.70 14.53 -14.71
C SER A 60 2.71 14.27 -13.56
N SER A 61 2.86 13.13 -12.87
CA SER A 61 2.05 12.79 -11.69
C SER A 61 2.21 13.82 -10.57
N ILE A 62 3.45 14.22 -10.25
CA ILE A 62 3.73 15.25 -9.23
C ILE A 62 3.05 16.58 -9.60
N ASN A 63 3.13 16.99 -10.87
CA ASN A 63 2.48 18.20 -11.35
C ASN A 63 0.94 18.12 -11.22
N THR A 64 0.35 16.97 -11.50
CA THR A 64 -1.09 16.76 -11.32
C THR A 64 -1.47 16.82 -9.84
N ILE A 65 -0.74 16.12 -8.96
CA ILE A 65 -0.96 16.17 -7.51
C ILE A 65 -0.89 17.62 -7.00
N ALA A 66 0.12 18.39 -7.43
CA ALA A 66 0.30 19.78 -7.01
C ALA A 66 -0.86 20.70 -7.43
N LYS A 67 -1.46 20.45 -8.61
CA LYS A 67 -2.62 21.20 -9.10
C LYS A 67 -3.89 20.84 -8.32
N GLU A 68 -4.13 19.55 -8.10
CA GLU A 68 -5.35 19.06 -7.44
C GLU A 68 -5.38 19.37 -5.94
N VAL A 69 -4.24 19.23 -5.26
CA VAL A 69 -4.16 19.39 -3.81
C VAL A 69 -3.93 20.86 -3.41
N THR A 70 -3.40 21.71 -4.29
CA THR A 70 -2.89 23.07 -4.01
C THR A 70 -1.66 23.10 -3.11
N GLU A 71 -0.85 24.15 -3.25
CA GLU A 71 0.40 24.31 -2.50
C GLU A 71 0.17 24.43 -0.97
N ASP A 72 -0.89 25.13 -0.56
CA ASP A 72 -1.17 25.36 0.86
C ASP A 72 -1.51 24.06 1.60
N VAL A 73 -2.28 23.18 0.96
CA VAL A 73 -2.63 21.87 1.54
C VAL A 73 -1.41 20.94 1.55
N LEU A 74 -0.59 20.98 0.49
CA LEU A 74 0.69 20.26 0.50
C LEU A 74 1.58 20.72 1.66
N LYS A 75 1.73 22.03 1.86
CA LYS A 75 2.47 22.59 3.01
C LYS A 75 1.86 22.16 4.34
N ALA A 76 0.54 22.20 4.46
CA ALA A 76 -0.16 21.79 5.68
C ALA A 76 0.13 20.33 6.05
N HIS A 77 0.12 19.42 5.06
CA HIS A 77 0.39 18.01 5.30
C HIS A 77 1.88 17.66 5.43
N LEU A 78 2.78 18.40 4.78
CA LEU A 78 4.20 18.03 4.64
C LEU A 78 5.16 18.82 5.52
N SER A 79 4.77 19.99 6.05
CA SER A 79 5.66 20.92 6.78
C SER A 79 6.45 20.31 7.94
N ASN A 80 5.93 19.26 8.59
CA ASN A 80 6.55 18.61 9.73
C ASN A 80 6.69 17.09 9.55
N VAL A 81 6.74 16.63 8.29
CA VAL A 81 6.84 15.20 7.99
C VAL A 81 8.31 14.78 7.99
N THR A 82 8.68 13.98 8.98
CA THR A 82 9.90 13.16 8.91
C THR A 82 9.51 11.76 8.42
N PRO A 83 9.90 11.36 7.20
CA PRO A 83 9.62 10.03 6.67
C PRO A 83 10.59 9.01 7.28
N THR A 84 10.45 8.78 8.58
CA THR A 84 11.15 7.68 9.27
C THR A 84 10.17 6.54 9.49
N ALA A 85 10.58 5.34 9.08
CA ALA A 85 9.80 4.14 9.32
C ALA A 85 9.64 3.89 10.82
N VAL A 86 8.46 3.45 11.24
CA VAL A 86 8.20 3.02 12.62
C VAL A 86 8.61 1.57 12.84
N VAL A 87 8.82 0.82 11.76
CA VAL A 87 9.30 -0.56 11.75
C VAL A 87 10.26 -0.76 10.58
N GLU A 88 11.39 -1.40 10.87
CA GLU A 88 12.30 -1.92 9.86
C GLU A 88 12.16 -3.44 9.78
N LEU A 89 11.95 -3.95 8.57
CA LEU A 89 11.80 -5.39 8.36
C LEU A 89 13.14 -6.10 8.46
N SER A 90 13.17 -7.20 9.20
CA SER A 90 14.38 -8.04 9.27
C SER A 90 14.44 -9.06 8.12
N LYS A 91 13.31 -9.30 7.44
CA LYS A 91 13.12 -10.33 6.41
C LYS A 91 12.11 -9.86 5.37
N HIS A 92 12.15 -10.47 4.20
CA HIS A 92 11.10 -10.30 3.20
C HIS A 92 9.73 -10.66 3.79
N PRO A 93 8.71 -9.82 3.57
CA PRO A 93 7.36 -10.08 4.06
C PRO A 93 6.78 -11.31 3.34
N GLU A 94 6.01 -12.11 4.09
CA GLU A 94 5.23 -13.20 3.54
C GLU A 94 3.91 -12.66 3.00
N ILE A 95 3.65 -12.81 1.70
CA ILE A 95 2.40 -12.35 1.07
C ILE A 95 1.53 -13.57 0.79
N LYS A 96 0.33 -13.61 1.37
CA LYS A 96 -0.61 -14.70 1.12
C LYS A 96 -1.15 -14.64 -0.32
N PRO A 97 -1.39 -15.79 -0.99
CA PRO A 97 -1.78 -15.80 -2.41
C PRO A 97 -3.08 -15.08 -2.74
N ASP A 98 -4.04 -15.08 -1.81
CA ASP A 98 -5.32 -14.39 -1.93
C ASP A 98 -5.18 -12.87 -1.99
N VAL A 99 -4.18 -12.31 -1.30
CA VAL A 99 -3.81 -10.90 -1.43
C VAL A 99 -3.26 -10.60 -2.82
N LEU A 100 -2.36 -11.44 -3.33
CA LEU A 100 -1.81 -11.26 -4.68
C LEU A 100 -2.91 -11.32 -5.74
N GLU A 101 -3.88 -12.23 -5.59
CA GLU A 101 -5.04 -12.30 -6.47
C GLU A 101 -5.90 -11.03 -6.39
N LEU A 102 -6.22 -10.56 -5.18
CA LEU A 102 -7.01 -9.34 -4.96
C LEU A 102 -6.34 -8.11 -5.58
N LEU A 103 -5.02 -8.00 -5.44
CA LEU A 103 -4.22 -6.89 -5.97
C LEU A 103 -3.86 -7.07 -7.45
N ASN A 104 -4.43 -8.07 -8.13
CA ASN A 104 -4.14 -8.41 -9.53
C ASN A 104 -2.66 -8.69 -9.83
N ASN A 105 -1.89 -9.16 -8.84
CA ASN A 105 -0.43 -9.31 -8.88
C ASN A 105 0.28 -7.99 -9.25
N ASN A 106 -0.26 -6.86 -8.79
CA ASN A 106 0.36 -5.55 -8.97
C ASN A 106 1.36 -5.26 -7.84
N ASP A 107 2.64 -5.30 -8.19
CA ASP A 107 3.75 -5.03 -7.27
C ASP A 107 3.69 -3.61 -6.68
N VAL A 108 3.15 -2.63 -7.41
CA VAL A 108 3.00 -1.25 -6.91
C VAL A 108 2.00 -1.20 -5.77
N HIS A 109 0.83 -1.84 -5.88
CA HIS A 109 -0.14 -1.88 -4.78
C HIS A 109 0.42 -2.60 -3.55
N VAL A 110 1.13 -3.71 -3.74
CA VAL A 110 1.80 -4.43 -2.65
C VAL A 110 2.79 -3.51 -1.95
N ALA A 111 3.63 -2.81 -2.72
CA ALA A 111 4.62 -1.88 -2.19
C ALA A 111 3.96 -0.72 -1.44
N MET A 112 2.85 -0.17 -1.95
CA MET A 112 2.09 0.89 -1.27
C MET A 112 1.49 0.41 0.05
N ILE A 113 0.86 -0.77 0.08
CA ILE A 113 0.32 -1.37 1.31
C ILE A 113 1.43 -1.59 2.33
N LEU A 114 2.57 -2.09 1.90
CA LEU A 114 3.70 -2.33 2.77
C LEU A 114 4.29 -1.02 3.30
N ALA A 115 4.53 -0.04 2.43
CA ALA A 115 5.02 1.29 2.82
C ALA A 115 4.10 1.94 3.85
N ARG A 116 2.79 1.88 3.64
CA ARG A 116 1.80 2.38 4.61
C ARG A 116 1.98 1.72 5.99
N HIS A 117 2.23 0.42 6.04
CA HIS A 117 2.50 -0.29 7.29
C HIS A 117 3.81 0.17 7.94
N LEU A 118 4.90 0.19 7.18
CA LEU A 118 6.23 0.55 7.70
C LEU A 118 6.30 1.98 8.24
N PHE A 119 5.48 2.89 7.70
CA PHE A 119 5.45 4.30 8.08
C PHE A 119 4.31 4.65 9.06
N GLY A 120 3.66 3.64 9.64
CA GLY A 120 2.75 3.85 10.76
C GLY A 120 1.33 4.27 10.36
N ASP A 121 0.91 3.98 9.13
CA ASP A 121 -0.45 4.30 8.69
C ASP A 121 -1.49 3.38 9.34
N LEU A 122 -2.18 3.95 10.33
CA LEU A 122 -3.30 3.35 11.06
C LEU A 122 -4.65 3.99 10.69
N SER A 123 -4.71 4.77 9.60
CA SER A 123 -5.90 5.55 9.19
C SER A 123 -7.15 4.70 8.94
N GLU A 124 -6.96 3.46 8.47
CA GLU A 124 -8.03 2.52 8.16
C GLU A 124 -8.12 1.36 9.18
N THR A 125 -7.33 1.45 10.25
CA THR A 125 -7.32 0.46 11.34
C THR A 125 -8.30 0.85 12.44
N ASN A 126 -9.15 -0.09 12.86
CA ASN A 126 -10.12 0.17 13.91
C ASN A 126 -9.46 0.62 15.24
N CYS A 127 -10.21 1.33 16.09
CA CYS A 127 -9.67 1.98 17.27
C CYS A 127 -9.07 1.01 18.31
N VAL A 128 -9.60 -0.21 18.42
CA VAL A 128 -9.09 -1.23 19.34
C VAL A 128 -7.74 -1.75 18.86
N GLN A 129 -7.67 -2.17 17.60
CA GLN A 129 -6.42 -2.66 17.01
C GLN A 129 -5.36 -1.56 16.94
N LYS A 130 -5.75 -0.32 16.67
CA LYS A 130 -4.85 0.84 16.68
C LYS A 130 -4.13 0.98 18.02
N LYS A 131 -4.85 0.93 19.14
CA LYS A 131 -4.25 1.01 20.48
C LYS A 131 -3.29 -0.14 20.77
N LEU A 132 -3.63 -1.36 20.36
CA LEU A 132 -2.77 -2.53 20.53
C LEU A 132 -1.49 -2.40 19.70
N SER A 133 -1.63 -1.96 18.44
CA SER A 133 -0.52 -1.71 17.52
C SER A 133 0.42 -0.62 18.02
N GLU A 134 -0.11 0.49 18.53
CA GLU A 134 0.68 1.55 19.15
C GLU A 134 1.41 1.08 20.42
N ALA A 135 0.78 0.22 21.23
CA ALA A 135 1.41 -0.37 22.40
C ALA A 135 2.56 -1.30 21.99
N ALA A 136 2.36 -2.15 20.98
CA ALA A 136 3.38 -3.07 20.47
C ALA A 136 4.60 -2.33 19.90
N LEU A 137 4.37 -1.23 19.15
CA LEU A 137 5.45 -0.37 18.65
C LEU A 137 6.26 0.24 19.80
N LYS A 138 5.60 0.70 20.87
CA LYS A 138 6.28 1.31 22.03
C LYS A 138 7.05 0.29 22.86
N SER A 139 6.51 -0.92 23.05
CA SER A 139 7.15 -1.95 23.86
C SER A 139 8.20 -2.76 23.10
N GLY A 140 8.20 -2.69 21.76
CA GLY A 140 9.02 -3.56 20.91
C GLY A 140 8.65 -5.03 21.07
N SER A 141 7.39 -5.33 21.41
CA SER A 141 6.90 -6.68 21.69
C SER A 141 5.44 -6.86 21.29
N GLY A 142 5.04 -8.08 20.95
CA GLY A 142 3.69 -8.38 20.49
C GLY A 142 3.49 -8.16 19.00
N ARG A 143 2.30 -7.70 18.61
CA ARG A 143 1.85 -7.65 17.21
C ARG A 143 1.50 -6.23 16.80
N TYR A 144 2.20 -5.72 15.79
CA TYR A 144 1.85 -4.49 15.10
C TYR A 144 1.02 -4.83 13.88
N VAL A 145 -0.24 -4.40 13.88
CA VAL A 145 -1.22 -4.76 12.83
C VAL A 145 -1.85 -3.51 12.24
N THR A 146 -1.90 -3.44 10.92
CA THR A 146 -2.64 -2.41 10.16
C THR A 146 -3.64 -3.05 9.21
N HIS A 147 -4.75 -2.35 8.98
CA HIS A 147 -5.80 -2.74 8.03
C HIS A 147 -5.93 -1.67 6.96
N TYR A 148 -6.14 -2.10 5.72
CA TYR A 148 -6.37 -1.25 4.55
C TYR A 148 -7.56 -1.78 3.77
N ASN A 149 -8.53 -0.92 3.49
CA ASN A 149 -9.67 -1.26 2.67
C ASN A 149 -9.24 -1.27 1.21
N TYR A 150 -9.48 -2.39 0.54
CA TYR A 150 -9.24 -2.54 -0.88
C TYR A 150 -10.46 -3.22 -1.52
N GLN A 151 -11.17 -2.48 -2.36
CA GLN A 151 -12.47 -2.88 -2.89
C GLN A 151 -13.45 -3.25 -1.74
N ALA A 152 -13.99 -4.47 -1.75
CA ALA A 152 -14.93 -4.98 -0.73
C ALA A 152 -14.23 -5.82 0.35
N ARG A 153 -12.90 -5.82 0.43
CA ARG A 153 -12.11 -6.63 1.37
C ARG A 153 -11.16 -5.78 2.19
N SER A 154 -10.69 -6.33 3.31
CA SER A 154 -9.63 -5.73 4.12
C SER A 154 -8.31 -6.47 3.89
N VAL A 155 -7.27 -5.74 3.52
CA VAL A 155 -5.89 -6.24 3.50
C VAL A 155 -5.25 -5.90 4.83
N CYS A 156 -4.77 -6.92 5.53
CA CYS A 156 -4.11 -6.80 6.81
C CYS A 156 -2.61 -7.01 6.65
N VAL A 157 -1.81 -6.17 7.32
CA VAL A 157 -0.37 -6.37 7.48
C VAL A 157 -0.08 -6.53 8.96
N GLU A 158 0.48 -7.68 9.34
CA GLU A 158 0.92 -7.98 10.70
C GLU A 158 2.44 -8.08 10.73
N THR A 159 3.08 -7.36 11.65
CA THR A 159 4.49 -7.52 12.01
C THR A 159 4.63 -8.04 13.44
N LEU A 160 5.37 -9.13 13.61
CA LEU A 160 5.65 -9.74 14.90
C LEU A 160 6.97 -9.22 15.49
N PHE A 161 6.91 -8.66 16.69
CA PHE A 161 8.09 -8.25 17.45
C PHE A 161 8.58 -9.33 18.42
N PRO A 162 9.89 -9.39 18.74
CA PRO A 162 10.96 -8.49 18.25
C PRO A 162 11.53 -8.89 16.89
N GLY A 163 11.05 -9.99 16.30
CA GLY A 163 11.63 -10.55 15.08
C GLY A 163 11.43 -9.70 13.82
N CYS A 164 10.55 -8.69 13.85
CA CYS A 164 10.17 -7.83 12.71
C CYS A 164 9.86 -8.63 11.42
N LYS A 165 9.23 -9.81 11.58
CA LYS A 165 8.71 -10.59 10.45
C LYS A 165 7.30 -10.11 10.14
N SER A 166 7.04 -9.77 8.88
CA SER A 166 5.71 -9.33 8.43
C SER A 166 5.00 -10.36 7.57
N THR A 167 3.67 -10.38 7.68
CA THR A 167 2.77 -11.16 6.83
C THR A 167 1.65 -10.26 6.32
N ILE A 168 1.30 -10.39 5.04
CA ILE A 168 0.18 -9.69 4.40
C ILE A 168 -0.90 -10.73 4.06
N PHE A 169 -2.13 -10.53 4.55
CA PHE A 169 -3.25 -11.47 4.39
C PHE A 169 -4.60 -10.74 4.31
N LEU A 170 -5.66 -11.42 3.83
CA LEU A 170 -7.01 -10.87 3.82
C LEU A 170 -7.79 -11.16 5.11
N VAL A 171 -8.71 -10.27 5.47
CA VAL A 171 -9.66 -10.40 6.58
C VAL A 171 -11.09 -10.17 6.10
#